data_AF-A0A0Q6TN86-F1
#
_entry.id   AF-A0A0Q6TN86-F1
#
_cell.length_a   1.000
_cell.length_b   1.000
_cell.length_c   1.000
_cell.angle_alpha   90.00
_cell.angle_beta   90.00
_cell.angle_gamma   90.00
#
_symmetry.space_group_name_H-M   'P 1'
#
loop_
_entity.id
_entity.type
_entity.pdbx_description
1 polymer ?
#
loop_
_entity_poly.entity_id
_entity_poly.type
_entity_poly.pdbx_seq_one_letter_code
_entity_poly.pdbx_strand_id
1 'polypeptide(L)'
;MSDLHRSEHRLFEALIQADGALKATVEENRDDAGELLEYPYLGDVASYVAGLANSAEGQGSLNAILAALEDALDGDEHVTNLVCVGFLEMLKANGGLATVRARFGPRLGFWADTV
;
A
#
# COMPACT_ATOMS: atom_id res chain seq x y z
N MET A 1 -15.33 -8.09 15.78
CA MET A 1 -14.20 -7.79 14.89
C MET A 1 -12.96 -8.39 15.53
N SER A 2 -12.30 -9.36 14.90
CA SER A 2 -11.05 -9.94 15.42
C SER A 2 -9.91 -8.93 15.32
N ASP A 3 -8.79 -9.19 16.01
CA ASP A 3 -7.64 -8.28 15.99
C ASP A 3 -7.03 -8.13 14.58
N LEU A 4 -7.12 -9.17 13.74
CA LEU A 4 -6.71 -9.19 12.33
C LEU A 4 -7.42 -8.09 11.50
N HIS A 5 -8.76 -8.13 11.49
CA HIS A 5 -9.60 -7.12 10.82
C HIS A 5 -9.39 -5.69 11.36
N ARG A 6 -8.87 -5.53 12.59
CA ARG A 6 -8.56 -4.21 13.14
C ARG A 6 -7.24 -3.67 12.57
N SER A 7 -6.25 -4.50 12.31
CA SER A 7 -4.97 -4.07 11.73
C SER A 7 -5.11 -3.72 10.25
N GLU A 8 -5.80 -4.55 9.46
CA GLU A 8 -6.15 -4.26 8.05
C GLU A 8 -6.88 -2.92 7.92
N HIS A 9 -7.94 -2.75 8.71
CA HIS A 9 -8.75 -1.54 8.66
C HIS A 9 -7.91 -0.28 8.95
N ARG A 10 -7.00 -0.35 9.93
CA ARG A 10 -6.08 0.75 10.25
C ARG A 10 -5.13 1.06 9.09
N LEU A 11 -4.61 0.05 8.39
CA LEU A 11 -3.79 0.27 7.20
C LEU A 11 -4.59 1.02 6.12
N PHE A 12 -5.80 0.55 5.79
CA PHE A 12 -6.59 1.17 4.73
C PHE A 12 -7.05 2.59 5.07
N GLU A 13 -7.43 2.83 6.33
CA GLU A 13 -7.71 4.19 6.81
C GLU A 13 -6.48 5.10 6.70
N ALA A 14 -5.30 4.62 7.10
CA ALA A 14 -4.05 5.38 7.00
C ALA A 14 -3.69 5.70 5.54
N LEU A 15 -3.91 4.78 4.62
CA LEU A 15 -3.72 5.01 3.18
C LEU A 15 -4.67 6.10 2.64
N ILE A 16 -5.96 6.04 2.99
CA ILE A 16 -6.94 7.06 2.58
C ILE A 16 -6.61 8.44 3.19
N GLN A 17 -6.10 8.47 4.42
CA GLN A 17 -5.65 9.70 5.06
C GLN A 17 -4.38 10.27 4.41
N ALA A 18 -3.49 9.40 3.94
CA ALA A 18 -2.29 9.79 3.21
C ALA A 18 -2.63 10.39 1.83
N ASP A 19 -3.61 9.83 1.13
CA ASP A 19 -4.20 10.43 -0.06
C ASP A 19 -5.69 10.06 -0.24
N GLY A 20 -6.55 11.09 -0.25
CA GLY A 20 -7.99 10.92 -0.39
C GLY A 20 -8.43 10.31 -1.72
N ALA A 21 -7.59 10.33 -2.76
CA ALA A 21 -7.86 9.67 -4.04
C ALA A 21 -8.00 8.15 -3.86
N LEU A 22 -7.29 7.56 -2.90
CA LEU A 22 -7.35 6.12 -2.63
C LEU A 22 -8.70 5.65 -2.10
N LYS A 23 -9.57 6.56 -1.66
CA LYS A 23 -10.94 6.22 -1.29
C LYS A 23 -11.74 5.70 -2.49
N ALA A 24 -11.53 6.27 -3.68
CA ALA A 24 -12.21 5.78 -4.89
C ALA A 24 -11.76 4.35 -5.22
N THR A 25 -10.45 4.10 -5.10
CA THR A 25 -9.86 2.77 -5.33
C THR A 25 -10.41 1.71 -4.37
N VAL A 26 -10.73 2.05 -3.11
CA VAL A 26 -11.42 1.12 -2.19
C VAL A 26 -12.77 0.71 -2.73
N GLU A 27 -13.56 1.65 -3.24
CA GLU A 27 -14.90 1.35 -3.74
C GLU A 27 -14.88 0.57 -5.06
N GLU A 28 -13.86 0.79 -5.90
CA GLU A 28 -13.63 0.03 -7.14
C GLU A 28 -13.21 -1.43 -6.87
N ASN A 29 -12.63 -1.70 -5.71
CA ASN A 29 -12.14 -3.02 -5.33
C ASN A 29 -13.09 -3.75 -4.37
N ARG A 30 -14.38 -3.39 -4.33
CA ARG A 30 -15.39 -4.18 -3.62
C ARG A 30 -15.96 -5.29 -4.50
N ASP A 31 -16.21 -6.45 -3.91
CA ASP A 31 -16.96 -7.51 -4.56
C ASP A 31 -18.49 -7.25 -4.56
N ASP A 32 -19.26 -8.17 -5.11
CA ASP A 32 -20.72 -8.06 -5.18
C ASP A 32 -21.41 -8.06 -3.80
N ALA A 33 -20.71 -8.54 -2.75
CA ALA A 33 -21.17 -8.51 -1.36
C ALA A 33 -20.75 -7.22 -0.63
N GLY A 34 -19.94 -6.37 -1.26
CA GLY A 34 -19.41 -5.14 -0.69
C GLY A 34 -18.15 -5.34 0.16
N GLU A 35 -17.55 -6.54 0.15
CA GLU A 35 -16.29 -6.82 0.83
C GLU A 35 -15.12 -6.29 0.01
N LEU A 36 -14.12 -5.69 0.68
CA LEU A 36 -12.94 -5.18 0.01
C LEU A 36 -12.03 -6.33 -0.42
N LEU A 37 -11.68 -6.35 -1.69
CA LEU A 37 -10.63 -7.22 -2.23
C LEU A 37 -9.27 -6.57 -1.95
N GLU A 38 -8.66 -6.94 -0.83
CA GLU A 38 -7.49 -6.27 -0.27
C GLU A 38 -6.23 -6.36 -1.13
N TYR A 39 -5.94 -7.53 -1.70
CA TYR A 39 -4.78 -7.70 -2.58
C TYR A 39 -4.94 -6.90 -3.89
N PRO A 40 -6.08 -6.96 -4.62
CA PRO A 40 -6.35 -6.05 -5.73
C PRO A 40 -6.23 -4.57 -5.36
N TYR A 41 -6.82 -4.15 -4.24
CA TYR A 41 -6.72 -2.77 -3.76
C TYR A 41 -5.26 -2.33 -3.56
N LEU A 42 -4.45 -3.14 -2.88
CA LEU A 42 -3.03 -2.83 -2.67
C LEU A 42 -2.21 -2.84 -3.98
N GLY A 43 -2.61 -3.65 -4.96
CA GLY A 43 -2.04 -3.64 -6.31
C GLY A 43 -2.33 -2.34 -7.07
N ASP A 44 -3.53 -1.79 -6.90
CA ASP A 44 -3.89 -0.48 -7.44
C ASP A 44 -3.15 0.65 -6.71
N VAL A 45 -2.98 0.54 -5.38
CA VAL A 45 -2.12 1.45 -4.61
C VAL A 45 -0.68 1.42 -5.12
N ALA A 46 -0.13 0.25 -5.44
CA ALA A 46 1.20 0.13 -6.03
C ALA A 46 1.33 0.85 -7.38
N SER A 47 0.30 0.72 -8.24
CA SER A 47 0.26 1.41 -9.53
C SER A 47 0.13 2.93 -9.36
N TYR A 48 -0.69 3.36 -8.41
CA TYR A 48 -0.84 4.77 -8.04
C TYR A 48 0.47 5.39 -7.53
N VAL A 49 1.16 4.70 -6.61
CA VAL A 49 2.49 5.09 -6.09
C VAL A 49 3.53 5.22 -7.21
N ALA A 50 3.56 4.28 -8.15
CA ALA A 50 4.45 4.35 -9.30
C ALA A 50 4.14 5.58 -10.18
N GLY A 51 2.86 5.94 -10.34
CA GLY A 51 2.43 7.16 -11.02
C GLY A 51 2.89 8.43 -10.30
N LEU A 52 2.67 8.52 -8.98
CA LEU A 52 3.06 9.67 -8.16
C LEU A 52 4.56 9.94 -8.20
N ALA A 53 5.39 8.90 -8.30
CA ALA A 53 6.84 9.04 -8.36
C ALA A 53 7.32 9.91 -9.53
N ASN A 54 6.51 10.00 -10.60
CA ASN A 54 6.79 10.80 -11.79
C ASN A 54 6.15 12.21 -11.77
N SER A 55 5.41 12.57 -10.72
CA SER A 55 4.77 13.89 -10.56
C SER A 55 5.44 14.69 -9.44
N ALA A 56 5.80 15.95 -9.70
CA ALA A 56 6.37 16.84 -8.69
C ALA A 56 5.35 17.22 -7.60
N GLU A 57 4.08 17.33 -7.97
CA GLU A 57 2.96 17.63 -7.09
C GLU A 57 2.58 16.42 -6.22
N GLY A 58 2.76 15.20 -6.76
CA GLY A 58 2.45 13.94 -6.08
C GLY A 58 3.44 13.51 -5.00
N GLN A 59 4.53 14.25 -4.79
CA GLN A 59 5.62 13.87 -3.88
C GLN A 59 5.18 13.83 -2.41
N GLY A 60 4.26 14.73 -2.00
CA GLY A 60 3.70 14.74 -0.65
C GLY A 60 2.90 13.48 -0.35
N SER A 61 1.93 13.16 -1.21
CA SER A 61 1.12 11.94 -1.13
C SER A 61 1.98 10.68 -1.17
N LEU A 62 2.96 10.62 -2.07
CA LEU A 62 3.88 9.49 -2.17
C LEU A 62 4.59 9.22 -0.86
N ASN A 63 5.17 10.26 -0.24
CA ASN A 63 5.88 10.09 1.03
C ASN A 63 4.93 9.69 2.16
N ALA A 64 3.71 10.23 2.20
CA ALA A 64 2.71 9.87 3.20
C ALA A 64 2.23 8.42 3.06
N ILE A 65 1.98 7.95 1.83
CA ILE A 65 1.57 6.56 1.56
C ILE A 65 2.66 5.58 1.97
N LEU A 66 3.92 5.86 1.59
CA LEU A 66 5.04 4.99 1.95
C LEU A 66 5.28 4.97 3.46
N ALA A 67 5.05 6.08 4.17
CA ALA A 67 5.11 6.13 5.62
C ALA A 67 4.00 5.28 6.26
N ALA A 68 2.76 5.37 5.76
CA ALA A 68 1.65 4.54 6.25
C ALA A 68 1.93 3.02 6.08
N LEU A 69 2.51 2.63 4.93
CA LEU A 69 2.92 1.25 4.66
C LEU A 69 4.08 0.80 5.56
N GLU A 70 5.08 1.65 5.77
CA GLU A 70 6.17 1.39 6.70
C GLU A 70 5.64 1.18 8.12
N ASP A 71 4.74 2.03 8.58
CA ASP A 71 4.16 1.96 9.93
C ASP A 71 3.31 0.72 10.14
N ALA A 72 2.56 0.29 9.11
CA ALA A 72 1.73 -0.91 9.15
C ALA A 72 2.52 -2.22 9.28
N LEU A 73 3.83 -2.22 9.00
CA LEU A 73 4.72 -3.37 9.18
C LEU A 73 5.16 -3.51 10.65
N ASP A 74 4.23 -3.53 11.61
CA ASP A 74 4.51 -3.50 13.05
C ASP A 74 4.54 -4.88 13.75
N GLY A 75 4.54 -5.96 12.96
CA GLY A 75 4.63 -7.33 13.45
C GLY A 75 3.35 -8.16 13.28
N ASP A 76 2.28 -7.57 12.76
CA ASP A 76 1.12 -8.32 12.28
C ASP A 76 1.48 -9.08 10.98
N GLU A 77 1.50 -10.42 11.06
CA GLU A 77 1.88 -11.29 9.94
C GLU A 77 0.92 -11.15 8.76
N HIS A 78 -0.37 -10.94 9.01
CA HIS A 78 -1.37 -10.84 7.96
C HIS A 78 -1.21 -9.53 7.19
N VAL A 79 -1.09 -8.41 7.89
CA VAL A 79 -0.82 -7.10 7.26
C VAL A 79 0.51 -7.12 6.53
N THR A 80 1.54 -7.76 7.10
CA THR A 80 2.83 -7.95 6.43
C THR A 80 2.65 -8.69 5.11
N ASN A 81 1.88 -9.79 5.10
CA ASN A 81 1.62 -10.55 3.90
C ASN A 81 0.84 -9.74 2.84
N LEU A 82 -0.16 -8.96 3.26
CA LEU A 82 -0.89 -8.05 2.39
C LEU A 82 0.03 -7.02 1.74
N VAL A 83 0.90 -6.36 2.51
CA VAL A 83 1.85 -5.38 1.97
C VAL A 83 2.87 -6.03 1.04
N CYS A 84 3.41 -7.20 1.39
CA CYS A 84 4.38 -7.90 0.56
C CYS A 84 3.77 -8.35 -0.78
N VAL A 85 2.67 -9.09 -0.74
CA VAL A 85 2.07 -9.70 -1.94
C VAL A 85 1.21 -8.70 -2.70
N GLY A 86 0.37 -7.94 -2.01
CA GLY A 86 -0.55 -6.99 -2.65
C GLY A 86 0.16 -5.76 -3.20
N PHE A 87 1.09 -5.18 -2.44
CA PHE A 87 1.75 -3.93 -2.81
C PHE A 87 3.14 -4.14 -3.43
N LEU A 88 4.07 -4.79 -2.72
CA LEU A 88 5.48 -4.85 -3.16
C LEU A 88 5.68 -5.71 -4.41
N GLU A 89 5.04 -6.87 -4.51
CA GLU A 89 5.12 -7.70 -5.73
C GLU A 89 4.54 -6.98 -6.94
N MET A 90 3.41 -6.29 -6.80
CA MET A 90 2.85 -5.50 -7.90
C MET A 90 3.71 -4.29 -8.28
N LEU A 91 4.26 -3.59 -7.28
CA LEU A 91 5.18 -2.49 -7.51
C LEU A 91 6.48 -2.94 -8.20
N LYS A 92 6.94 -4.16 -7.92
CA LYS A 92 8.06 -4.80 -8.61
C LYS A 92 7.66 -5.18 -10.04
N ALA A 93 6.50 -5.81 -10.22
CA ALA A 93 6.00 -6.26 -11.51
C ALA A 93 5.76 -5.11 -12.50
N ASN A 94 5.30 -3.96 -12.02
CA ASN A 94 5.09 -2.77 -12.85
C ASN A 94 6.36 -1.89 -13.02
N GLY A 95 7.49 -2.29 -12.43
CA GLY A 95 8.77 -1.57 -12.51
C GLY A 95 8.86 -0.33 -11.61
N GLY A 96 7.80 0.02 -10.88
CA GLY A 96 7.76 1.17 -9.97
C GLY A 96 8.72 1.05 -8.79
N LEU A 97 9.09 -0.17 -8.39
CA LEU A 97 9.94 -0.41 -7.23
C LEU A 97 11.28 0.31 -7.37
N ALA A 98 11.95 0.21 -8.53
CA ALA A 98 13.24 0.86 -8.76
C ALA A 98 13.17 2.39 -8.59
N THR A 99 12.02 2.99 -8.90
CA THR A 99 11.79 4.44 -8.83
C THR A 99 11.57 4.92 -7.40
N VAL A 100 10.91 4.14 -6.54
CA VAL A 100 10.55 4.57 -5.19
C VAL A 100 11.38 3.91 -4.08
N ARG A 101 12.19 2.88 -4.39
CA ARG A 101 12.96 2.10 -3.40
C ARG A 101 13.81 2.96 -2.47
N ALA A 102 14.41 4.04 -2.99
CA ALA A 102 15.27 4.95 -2.21
C ALA A 102 14.50 5.72 -1.11
N ARG A 103 13.17 5.71 -1.15
CA ARG A 103 12.29 6.39 -0.17
C ARG A 103 11.78 5.45 0.90
N PHE A 104 12.01 4.16 0.77
CA PHE A 104 11.49 3.18 1.72
C PHE A 104 12.19 3.32 3.06
N GLY A 105 11.40 3.19 4.13
CA GLY A 105 11.92 2.98 5.46
C GLY A 105 12.60 1.61 5.61
N PRO A 106 13.15 1.30 6.78
CA PRO A 106 13.92 0.08 7.00
C PRO A 106 13.07 -1.19 6.82
N ARG A 107 11.81 -1.20 7.25
CA ARG A 107 10.98 -2.43 7.18
C ARG A 107 10.48 -2.67 5.77
N LEU A 108 9.93 -1.64 5.12
CA LEU A 108 9.47 -1.74 3.75
C LEU A 108 10.66 -2.03 2.81
N GLY A 109 11.82 -1.44 3.09
CA GLY A 109 13.07 -1.73 2.37
C GLY A 109 13.53 -3.18 2.52
N PHE A 110 13.51 -3.73 3.73
CA PHE A 110 13.84 -5.13 3.97
C PHE A 110 12.95 -6.09 3.16
N TRP A 111 11.63 -5.87 3.22
CA TRP A 111 10.68 -6.72 2.50
C TRP A 111 10.81 -6.56 0.99
N ALA A 112 11.02 -5.34 0.49
CA ALA A 112 11.20 -5.07 -0.94
C ALA A 112 12.40 -5.81 -1.56
N ASP A 113 13.44 -6.08 -0.77
CA ASP A 113 14.62 -6.83 -1.21
C ASP A 113 14.44 -8.35 -1.09
N THR A 114 13.38 -8.79 -0.39
CA THR A 114 13.10 -10.20 -0.10
C THR A 114 12.04 -10.80 -1.03
N VAL A 115 11.05 -9.99 -1.45
CA VAL A 115 10.03 -10.37 -2.45
C VAL A 115 10.60 -10.39 -3.87
#